data_AF-A0A3P7ENR6-F1
#
_entry.id   AF-A0A3P7ENR6-F1
#
_cell.length_a   1.000
_cell.length_b   1.000
_cell.length_c   1.000
_cell.angle_alpha   90.00
_cell.angle_beta   90.00
_cell.angle_gamma   90.00
#
_symmetry.space_group_name_H-M   'P 1'
#
loop_
_entity.id
_entity.type
_entity.pdbx_description
1 polymer ?
#
loop_
_entity_poly.entity_id
_entity_poly.type
_entity_poly.pdbx_seq_one_letter_code
_entity_poly.pdbx_strand_id
1 'polypeptide(L)'
;MAMQKDWRVERLLQMKSEGKLNKEELAKLELLIESASSLTQENGAKVDGEVSDLGADYDSVPIEVFGLAVLRGCGWREGEGIGKTNKKVVPLRISTRRPKGLGLGAAIMSKSTNSSNSDAGKLDCLKKASLVKITGGIYRDLYGKIESFDEDNASVIVRLALCGKNVRVSHYAVILVTDEEYEQKGKNS
;
A
#
# COMPACT_ATOMS: atom_id res chain seq x y z
N MET A 1 -2.44 -44.82 39.77
CA MET A 1 -2.69 -43.98 38.58
C MET A 1 -2.57 -44.91 37.38
N ALA A 2 -3.69 -45.31 36.76
CA ALA A 2 -3.60 -46.14 35.55
C ALA A 2 -3.10 -45.24 34.42
N MET A 3 -1.89 -45.46 33.91
CA MET A 3 -1.45 -44.79 32.68
C MET A 3 -2.45 -45.18 31.60
N GLN A 4 -3.31 -44.23 31.22
CA GLN A 4 -4.25 -44.44 30.14
C GLN A 4 -3.39 -44.56 28.87
N LYS A 5 -3.14 -45.80 28.43
CA LYS A 5 -2.37 -46.05 27.20
C LYS A 5 -3.15 -45.40 26.05
N ASP A 6 -2.50 -44.46 25.37
CA ASP A 6 -3.10 -43.79 24.22
C ASP A 6 -3.43 -44.82 23.14
N TRP A 7 -4.72 -44.98 22.82
CA TRP A 7 -5.20 -45.91 21.78
C TRP A 7 -4.57 -45.63 20.40
N ARG A 8 -4.07 -44.41 20.18
CA ARG A 8 -3.32 -44.01 18.97
C ARG A 8 -1.99 -44.75 18.87
N VAL A 9 -1.28 -44.91 19.98
CA VAL A 9 0.00 -45.63 20.04
C VAL A 9 -0.23 -47.12 19.85
N GLU A 10 -1.27 -47.69 20.47
CA GLU A 10 -1.63 -49.10 20.30
C GLU A 10 -1.99 -49.44 18.85
N ARG A 11 -2.77 -48.57 18.17
CA ARG A 11 -3.11 -48.76 16.76
C ARG A 11 -1.88 -48.78 15.85
N LEU A 12 -0.91 -47.89 16.11
CA LEU A 12 0.33 -47.85 15.33
C LEU A 12 1.23 -49.07 15.63
N LEU A 13 1.29 -49.54 16.88
CA LEU A 13 1.99 -50.78 17.25
C LEU A 13 1.39 -52.01 16.57
N GLN A 14 0.07 -52.09 16.50
CA GLN A 14 -0.65 -53.14 15.79
C GLN A 14 -0.36 -53.11 14.28
N MET A 15 -0.37 -51.93 13.66
CA MET A 15 -0.04 -51.81 12.24
C MET A 15 1.45 -52.12 11.96
N LYS A 16 2.35 -51.85 12.91
CA LYS A 16 3.78 -52.22 12.83
C LYS A 16 3.96 -53.74 12.86
N SER A 17 3.21 -54.47 13.68
CA SER A 17 3.26 -55.94 13.72
C SER A 17 2.66 -56.57 12.46
N GLU A 18 1.67 -55.92 11.84
CA GLU A 18 1.08 -56.32 10.56
C GLU A 18 1.96 -56.00 9.34
N GLY A 19 3.06 -55.26 9.51
CA GLY A 19 4.04 -54.96 8.44
C GLY A 19 3.55 -54.00 7.35
N LYS A 20 2.41 -53.32 7.54
CA LYS A 20 1.81 -52.40 6.56
C LYS A 20 2.12 -50.92 6.81
N LEU A 21 3.28 -50.61 7.40
CA LEU A 21 3.57 -49.26 7.90
C LEU A 21 4.27 -48.37 6.86
N ASN A 22 3.70 -47.20 6.60
CA ASN A 22 4.33 -46.17 5.78
C ASN A 22 5.38 -45.36 6.57
N LYS A 23 6.31 -44.70 5.86
CA LYS A 23 7.33 -43.81 6.47
C LYS A 23 6.71 -42.71 7.34
N GLU A 24 5.56 -42.17 6.93
CA GLU A 24 4.83 -41.14 7.69
C GLU A 24 4.27 -41.68 9.01
N GLU A 25 3.86 -42.94 9.04
CA GLU A 25 3.27 -43.59 10.22
C GLU A 25 4.35 -43.99 11.23
N LEU A 26 5.54 -44.40 10.76
CA LEU A 26 6.73 -44.55 11.61
C LEU A 26 7.08 -43.23 12.31
N ALA A 27 7.15 -42.13 11.54
CA ALA A 27 7.43 -40.80 12.09
C ALA A 27 6.34 -40.35 13.08
N LYS A 28 5.07 -40.72 12.84
CA LYS A 28 3.96 -40.41 13.75
C LYS A 28 4.00 -41.22 15.05
N LEU A 29 4.44 -42.48 14.99
CA LEU A 29 4.70 -43.31 16.18
C LEU A 29 5.83 -42.70 17.01
N GLU A 30 6.94 -42.34 16.34
CA GLU A 30 8.11 -41.73 16.98
C GLU A 30 7.73 -40.42 17.69
N LEU A 31 7.02 -39.51 17.03
CA LEU A 31 6.51 -38.28 17.63
C LEU A 31 5.58 -38.51 18.84
N LEU A 32 4.73 -39.54 18.80
CA LEU A 32 3.84 -39.86 19.92
C LEU A 32 4.57 -40.46 21.10
N ILE A 33 5.52 -41.38 20.86
CA ILE A 33 6.39 -41.94 21.89
C ILE A 33 7.25 -40.85 22.50
N GLU A 34 7.82 -39.96 21.68
CA GLU A 34 8.54 -38.77 22.12
C GLU A 34 7.63 -37.94 23.03
N SER A 35 6.43 -37.55 22.59
CA SER A 35 5.50 -36.75 23.40
C SER A 35 5.08 -37.40 24.73
N ALA A 36 5.02 -38.74 24.78
CA ALA A 36 4.69 -39.48 25.99
C ALA A 36 5.89 -39.62 26.94
N SER A 37 7.08 -39.90 26.41
CA SER A 37 8.34 -39.85 27.17
C SER A 37 8.60 -38.44 27.71
N SER A 38 8.29 -37.43 26.92
CA SER A 38 8.35 -36.02 27.26
C SER A 38 7.28 -35.56 28.27
N LEU A 39 6.28 -36.40 28.57
CA LEU A 39 5.35 -36.15 29.69
C LEU A 39 5.95 -36.59 31.04
N THR A 40 7.00 -37.42 30.99
CA THR A 40 7.81 -37.83 32.16
C THR A 40 9.10 -37.00 32.26
N GLN A 41 9.47 -36.31 31.17
CA GLN A 41 10.48 -35.26 31.12
C GLN A 41 9.96 -34.13 30.24
N GLU A 42 9.28 -33.17 30.84
CA GLU A 42 8.95 -31.83 30.32
C GLU A 42 9.47 -31.48 28.90
N ASN A 43 8.90 -32.06 27.85
CA ASN A 43 9.33 -31.79 26.47
C ASN A 43 8.16 -31.90 25.48
N GLY A 44 7.03 -31.31 25.84
CA GLY A 44 6.06 -30.89 24.84
C GLY A 44 6.56 -29.57 24.27
N ALA A 45 7.20 -29.61 23.10
CA ALA A 45 7.60 -28.46 22.26
C ALA A 45 6.38 -27.65 21.76
N LYS A 46 5.54 -27.24 22.71
CA LYS A 46 4.71 -26.06 22.69
C LYS A 46 5.71 -24.94 22.99
N VAL A 47 5.94 -24.04 22.04
CA VAL A 47 6.75 -22.84 22.28
C VAL A 47 5.94 -21.90 23.18
N ASP A 48 5.62 -22.36 24.39
CA ASP A 48 5.34 -21.52 25.53
C ASP A 48 6.73 -21.21 26.08
N GLY A 49 7.47 -20.34 25.40
CA GLY A 49 8.77 -19.88 25.89
C GLY A 49 8.55 -19.41 27.31
N GLU A 50 9.24 -20.06 28.25
CA GLU A 50 9.33 -19.58 29.61
C GLU A 50 9.72 -18.10 29.51
N VAL A 51 8.80 -17.21 29.88
CA VAL A 51 9.14 -15.83 30.20
C VAL A 51 9.99 -15.94 31.45
N SER A 52 11.26 -16.26 31.26
CA SER A 52 12.25 -16.11 32.31
C SER A 52 12.11 -14.69 32.81
N ASP A 53 11.94 -14.53 34.12
CA ASP A 53 11.89 -13.22 34.81
C ASP A 53 13.16 -12.37 34.56
N LEU A 54 14.18 -12.99 33.96
CA LEU A 54 15.32 -12.34 33.33
C LEU A 54 14.85 -11.77 31.97
N GLY A 55 14.70 -10.45 31.91
CA GLY A 55 14.11 -9.72 30.77
C GLY A 55 14.61 -10.14 29.39
N ALA A 56 13.77 -9.88 28.37
CA ALA A 56 14.05 -10.27 26.99
C ALA A 56 15.40 -9.71 26.49
N ASP A 57 16.24 -10.59 25.95
CA ASP A 57 17.53 -10.25 25.34
C ASP A 57 17.30 -9.66 23.93
N TYR A 58 17.00 -8.36 23.88
CA TYR A 58 16.79 -7.63 22.63
C TYR A 58 18.06 -7.51 21.78
N ASP A 59 19.26 -7.60 22.37
CA ASP A 59 20.53 -7.52 21.65
C ASP A 59 20.78 -8.77 20.79
N SER A 60 20.19 -9.92 21.17
CA SER A 60 20.29 -11.17 20.41
C SER A 60 19.53 -11.17 19.07
N VAL A 61 18.53 -10.29 18.90
CA VAL A 61 17.66 -10.27 17.72
C VAL A 61 17.84 -8.98 16.92
N PRO A 62 18.45 -9.03 15.72
CA PRO A 62 18.51 -7.87 14.82
C PRO A 62 17.12 -7.32 14.49
N ILE A 63 17.01 -5.99 14.38
CA ILE A 63 15.74 -5.29 14.13
C ILE A 63 15.10 -5.74 12.81
N GLU A 64 15.92 -6.05 11.81
CA GLU A 64 15.50 -6.48 10.48
C GLU A 64 14.77 -7.84 10.50
N VAL A 65 15.11 -8.71 11.45
CA VAL A 65 14.56 -10.08 11.51
C VAL A 65 13.36 -10.20 12.44
N PHE A 66 13.17 -9.26 13.38
CA PHE A 66 12.07 -9.29 14.34
C PHE A 66 10.70 -9.41 13.64
N GLY A 67 10.47 -8.57 12.61
CA GLY A 67 9.23 -8.62 11.83
C GLY A 67 9.04 -9.95 11.09
N LEU A 68 10.12 -10.51 10.53
CA LEU A 68 10.08 -11.81 9.85
C LEU A 68 9.80 -12.96 10.83
N ALA A 69 10.34 -12.91 12.06
CA ALA A 69 10.09 -13.89 13.10
C ALA A 69 8.61 -13.91 13.53
N VAL A 70 8.00 -12.72 13.70
CA VAL A 70 6.55 -12.60 13.99
C VAL A 70 5.73 -13.23 12.86
N LEU A 71 6.06 -12.93 11.60
CA LEU A 71 5.37 -13.52 10.45
C LEU A 71 5.51 -15.05 10.43
N ARG A 72 6.73 -15.58 10.64
CA ARG A 72 6.98 -17.03 10.73
C ARG A 72 6.17 -17.68 11.86
N GLY A 73 6.07 -17.03 13.03
CA GLY A 73 5.24 -17.47 14.15
C GLY A 73 3.74 -17.54 13.79
N CYS A 74 3.27 -16.65 12.92
CA CYS A 74 1.91 -16.69 12.37
C CYS A 74 1.75 -17.67 11.18
N GLY A 75 2.76 -18.50 10.88
CA GLY A 75 2.72 -19.50 9.80
C GLY A 75 3.01 -18.95 8.40
N TRP A 76 3.55 -17.73 8.29
CA TRP A 76 4.02 -17.18 7.02
C TRP A 76 5.35 -17.80 6.61
N ARG A 77 5.53 -18.00 5.31
CA ARG A 77 6.76 -18.52 4.69
C ARG A 77 7.21 -17.57 3.61
N GLU A 78 8.51 -17.53 3.36
CA GLU A 78 9.07 -16.71 2.28
C GLU A 78 8.50 -17.16 0.93
N GLY A 79 7.97 -16.21 0.15
CA GLY A 79 7.24 -16.48 -1.10
C GLY A 79 5.74 -16.77 -0.95
N GLU A 80 5.22 -17.00 0.26
CA GLU A 80 3.78 -17.13 0.48
C GLU A 80 3.10 -15.78 0.75
N GLY A 81 1.83 -15.65 0.35
CA GLY A 81 1.01 -14.50 0.71
C GLY A 81 0.62 -14.49 2.20
N ILE A 82 0.36 -13.30 2.73
CA ILE A 82 -0.13 -13.15 4.11
C ILE A 82 -1.64 -13.38 4.15
N GLY A 83 -2.12 -14.18 5.10
CA GLY A 83 -3.55 -14.37 5.38
C GLY A 83 -3.94 -15.81 5.70
N LYS A 84 -5.13 -15.98 6.32
CA LYS A 84 -5.67 -17.29 6.70
C LYS A 84 -6.35 -18.02 5.53
N THR A 85 -7.15 -17.30 4.75
CA THR A 85 -8.00 -17.88 3.69
C THR A 85 -7.52 -17.53 2.28
N ASN A 86 -6.93 -16.35 2.08
CA ASN A 86 -6.46 -15.88 0.77
C ASN A 86 -4.95 -15.57 0.82
N LYS A 87 -4.12 -16.62 0.75
CA LYS A 87 -2.67 -16.50 0.72
C LYS A 87 -2.20 -16.05 -0.68
N LYS A 88 -2.30 -14.76 -0.98
CA LYS A 88 -1.76 -14.18 -2.22
C LYS A 88 -0.62 -13.22 -1.93
N VAL A 89 0.46 -13.35 -2.70
CA VAL A 89 1.52 -12.33 -2.72
C VAL A 89 0.93 -11.10 -3.42
N VAL A 90 0.57 -10.09 -2.65
CA VAL A 90 0.03 -8.83 -3.18
C VAL A 90 1.21 -7.88 -3.40
N PRO A 91 1.40 -7.34 -4.62
CA PRO A 91 2.43 -6.34 -4.86
C PRO A 91 2.16 -5.10 -3.99
N LEU A 92 3.23 -4.42 -3.56
CA LEU A 92 3.11 -3.19 -2.78
C LEU A 92 2.27 -2.17 -3.55
N ARG A 93 1.07 -1.89 -3.05
CA ARG A 93 0.19 -0.87 -3.61
C ARG A 93 0.68 0.50 -3.15
N ILE A 94 1.63 1.08 -3.89
CA ILE A 94 2.03 2.47 -3.68
C ILE A 94 0.86 3.34 -4.14
N SER A 95 0.15 3.94 -3.19
CA SER A 95 -0.90 4.89 -3.49
C SER A 95 -0.28 6.18 -4.02
N THR A 96 -0.56 6.53 -5.26
CA THR A 96 -0.23 7.86 -5.79
C THR A 96 -1.05 8.90 -5.04
N ARG A 97 -0.41 9.98 -4.59
CA ARG A 97 -1.14 11.08 -3.95
C ARG A 97 -2.16 11.64 -4.93
N ARG A 98 -3.41 11.77 -4.48
CA ARG A 98 -4.44 12.47 -5.26
C ARG A 98 -4.01 13.94 -5.39
N PRO A 99 -4.19 14.57 -6.57
CA PRO A 99 -3.98 16.02 -6.73
C PRO A 99 -4.73 16.83 -5.67
N LYS A 100 -4.05 17.82 -5.09
CA LYS A 100 -4.66 18.81 -4.17
C LYS A 100 -5.67 19.68 -4.91
N GLY A 101 -6.65 20.23 -4.20
CA GLY A 101 -7.62 21.19 -4.75
C GLY A 101 -8.71 20.58 -5.64
N LEU A 102 -8.73 19.26 -5.83
CA LEU A 102 -9.79 18.56 -6.55
C LEU A 102 -10.79 17.98 -5.53
N GLY A 103 -12.03 18.46 -5.56
CA GLY A 103 -13.10 17.98 -4.67
C GLY A 103 -13.28 16.45 -4.73
N LEU A 104 -13.90 15.89 -3.69
CA LEU A 104 -14.27 14.47 -3.67
C LEU A 104 -15.19 14.19 -4.87
N GLY A 105 -14.81 13.25 -5.74
CA GLY A 105 -15.56 12.90 -6.95
C GLY A 105 -15.22 13.71 -8.21
N ALA A 106 -14.44 14.79 -8.13
CA ALA A 106 -14.01 15.50 -9.33
C ALA A 106 -12.86 14.76 -10.03
N ALA A 107 -12.88 14.65 -11.36
CA ALA A 107 -11.81 14.08 -12.17
C ALA A 107 -11.02 15.21 -12.83
N ILE A 108 -9.72 15.00 -13.05
CA ILE A 108 -8.94 15.91 -13.89
C ILE A 108 -9.45 15.73 -15.31
N MET A 109 -10.02 16.77 -15.92
CA MET A 109 -10.29 16.78 -17.35
C MET A 109 -8.96 17.02 -18.08
N SER A 110 -8.14 15.98 -18.23
CA SER A 110 -6.97 16.03 -19.10
C SER A 110 -7.42 15.91 -20.56
N LYS A 111 -7.96 17.01 -21.11
CA LYS A 111 -8.20 17.08 -22.55
C LYS A 111 -6.86 17.28 -23.26
N SER A 112 -6.37 16.19 -23.85
CA SER A 112 -5.46 16.08 -25.00
C SER A 112 -4.84 17.39 -25.50
N THR A 113 -3.56 17.61 -25.22
CA THR A 113 -2.61 18.31 -26.10
C THR A 113 -1.20 17.99 -25.60
N ASN A 114 -0.53 17.08 -26.31
CA ASN A 114 0.92 16.90 -26.40
C ASN A 114 1.78 17.32 -25.19
N SER A 115 1.90 16.42 -24.22
CA SER A 115 3.19 16.09 -23.63
C SER A 115 2.97 14.92 -22.68
N SER A 116 3.29 13.72 -23.19
CA SER A 116 3.77 12.62 -22.37
C SER A 116 4.88 13.13 -21.45
N ASN A 117 4.54 13.44 -20.21
CA ASN A 117 5.47 13.42 -19.09
C ASN A 117 4.63 13.57 -17.81
N SER A 118 4.63 12.49 -17.03
CA SER A 118 4.43 12.42 -15.58
C SER A 118 3.75 13.62 -14.92
N ASP A 119 2.64 13.36 -14.21
CA ASP A 119 1.80 14.28 -13.43
C ASP A 119 2.52 15.28 -12.47
N ALA A 120 3.85 15.23 -12.37
CA ALA A 120 4.70 16.24 -11.73
C ALA A 120 5.10 17.42 -12.65
N GLY A 121 5.12 17.24 -13.97
CA GLY A 121 5.71 18.20 -14.92
C GLY A 121 4.77 19.29 -15.44
N LYS A 122 3.47 19.23 -15.15
CA LYS A 122 2.53 20.28 -15.58
C LYS A 122 2.74 21.61 -14.82
N LEU A 123 3.43 21.57 -13.68
CA LEU A 123 3.92 22.75 -12.98
C LEU A 123 4.98 23.50 -13.80
N ASP A 124 5.82 22.80 -14.57
CA ASP A 124 6.93 23.43 -15.31
C ASP A 124 6.47 24.21 -16.55
N CYS A 125 5.27 23.91 -17.08
CA CYS A 125 4.74 24.57 -18.27
C CYS A 125 4.10 25.94 -17.97
N LEU A 126 3.59 26.13 -16.75
CA LEU A 126 2.91 27.35 -16.34
C LEU A 126 3.91 28.29 -15.67
N LYS A 127 4.57 29.12 -16.48
CA LYS A 127 5.42 30.20 -15.96
C LYS A 127 4.57 31.38 -15.50
N LYS A 128 5.11 32.17 -14.56
CA LYS A 128 4.55 33.51 -14.24
C LYS A 128 4.40 34.28 -15.55
N ALA A 129 3.34 35.08 -15.67
CA ALA A 129 3.00 35.85 -16.87
C ALA A 129 2.56 35.06 -18.12
N SER A 130 2.32 33.74 -18.05
CA SER A 130 1.79 32.97 -19.19
C SER A 130 0.34 33.36 -19.51
N LEU A 131 -0.01 33.31 -20.80
CA LEU A 131 -1.37 33.54 -21.31
C LEU A 131 -2.20 32.27 -21.21
N VAL A 132 -3.41 32.42 -20.69
CA VAL A 132 -4.28 31.29 -20.41
C VAL A 132 -5.75 31.57 -20.67
N LYS A 133 -6.47 30.49 -20.95
CA LYS A 133 -7.94 30.43 -20.98
C LYS A 133 -8.46 29.66 -19.78
N ILE A 134 -9.45 30.23 -19.12
CA ILE A 134 -10.19 29.57 -18.04
C ILE A 134 -11.26 28.69 -18.68
N THR A 135 -11.31 27.41 -18.31
CA THR A 135 -12.25 26.43 -18.88
C THR A 135 -13.42 26.14 -17.92
N GLY A 136 -13.28 26.45 -16.63
CA GLY A 136 -14.27 26.12 -15.61
C GLY A 136 -14.52 27.22 -14.57
N GLY A 137 -15.60 27.08 -13.82
CA GLY A 137 -16.02 28.04 -12.79
C GLY A 137 -16.83 29.20 -13.35
N ILE A 138 -16.97 30.26 -12.54
CA ILE A 138 -17.74 31.47 -12.87
C ILE A 138 -17.10 32.31 -13.98
N TYR A 139 -15.79 32.15 -14.18
CA TYR A 139 -14.99 32.86 -15.18
C TYR A 139 -14.67 31.99 -16.39
N ARG A 140 -15.52 30.98 -16.68
CA ARG A 140 -15.33 30.09 -17.84
C ARG A 140 -15.24 30.87 -19.16
N ASP A 141 -14.45 30.34 -20.08
CA ASP A 141 -14.15 30.87 -21.40
C ASP A 141 -13.51 32.26 -21.44
N LEU A 142 -13.12 32.81 -20.28
CA LEU A 142 -12.38 34.06 -20.19
C LEU A 142 -10.88 33.84 -20.36
N TYR A 143 -10.24 34.82 -20.98
CA TYR A 143 -8.80 34.86 -21.17
C TYR A 143 -8.15 35.77 -20.13
N GLY A 144 -6.94 35.41 -19.72
CA GLY A 144 -6.18 36.20 -18.79
C GLY A 144 -4.70 35.83 -18.76
N LYS A 145 -3.97 36.58 -17.94
CA LYS A 145 -2.54 36.41 -17.72
C LYS A 145 -2.30 35.96 -16.29
N ILE A 146 -1.43 34.96 -16.09
CA ILE A 146 -1.10 34.50 -14.75
C ILE A 146 -0.23 35.53 -14.03
N GLU A 147 -0.67 35.97 -12.86
CA GLU A 147 0.08 36.89 -12.01
C GLU A 147 0.86 36.14 -10.92
N SER A 148 0.19 35.21 -10.23
CA SER A 148 0.79 34.43 -9.15
C SER A 148 0.20 33.02 -9.03
N PHE A 149 0.90 32.17 -8.31
CA PHE A 149 0.53 30.78 -8.03
C PHE A 149 0.23 30.61 -6.54
N ASP A 150 -0.76 29.78 -6.23
CA ASP A 150 -1.12 29.34 -4.88
C ASP A 150 -0.88 27.82 -4.81
N GLU A 151 0.28 27.44 -4.25
CA GLU A 151 0.74 26.06 -4.15
C GLU A 151 -0.06 25.25 -3.10
N ASP A 152 -0.61 25.93 -2.10
CA ASP A 152 -1.37 25.29 -1.03
C ASP A 152 -2.71 24.77 -1.55
N ASN A 153 -3.41 25.60 -2.34
CA ASN A 153 -4.76 25.30 -2.85
C ASN A 153 -4.77 24.77 -4.29
N ALA A 154 -3.61 24.49 -4.89
CA ALA A 154 -3.49 24.14 -6.31
C ALA A 154 -4.30 25.11 -7.20
N SER A 155 -4.16 26.40 -6.91
CA SER A 155 -4.90 27.50 -7.54
C SER A 155 -3.93 28.49 -8.17
N VAL A 156 -4.44 29.28 -9.12
CA VAL A 156 -3.68 30.27 -9.88
C VAL A 156 -4.46 31.57 -9.84
N ILE A 157 -3.74 32.67 -9.62
CA ILE A 157 -4.31 34.02 -9.71
C ILE A 157 -4.11 34.52 -11.14
N VAL A 158 -5.22 34.70 -11.83
CA VAL A 158 -5.26 35.13 -13.22
C VAL A 158 -5.82 36.55 -13.28
N ARG A 159 -5.11 37.44 -13.96
CA ARG A 159 -5.61 38.78 -14.32
C ARG A 159 -6.40 38.67 -15.61
N LEU A 160 -7.71 38.91 -15.53
CA LEU A 160 -8.60 38.83 -16.68
C LEU A 160 -8.31 39.94 -17.70
N ALA A 161 -8.36 39.60 -18.99
CA ALA A 161 -8.14 40.54 -20.09
C ALA A 161 -9.25 41.60 -20.19
N LEU A 162 -10.51 41.19 -20.02
CA LEU A 162 -11.68 42.07 -20.17
C LEU A 162 -11.88 43.01 -18.98
N CYS A 163 -11.82 42.45 -17.77
CA CYS A 163 -12.19 43.18 -16.55
C CYS A 163 -10.98 43.78 -15.83
N GLY A 164 -9.76 43.36 -16.16
CA GLY A 164 -8.54 43.76 -15.45
C GLY A 164 -8.45 43.31 -14.00
N LYS A 165 -9.47 42.60 -13.50
CA LYS A 165 -9.57 42.07 -12.14
C LYS A 165 -8.76 40.78 -11.99
N ASN A 166 -8.20 40.61 -10.81
CA ASN A 166 -7.47 39.42 -10.41
C ASN A 166 -8.44 38.41 -9.81
N VAL A 167 -8.49 37.21 -10.40
CA VAL A 167 -9.41 36.15 -9.99
C VAL A 167 -8.64 34.89 -9.62
N ARG A 168 -9.11 34.21 -8.57
CA ARG A 168 -8.59 32.91 -8.16
C ARG A 168 -9.29 31.80 -8.94
N VAL A 169 -8.52 30.97 -9.63
CA VAL A 169 -9.01 29.86 -10.44
C VAL A 169 -8.20 28.60 -10.10
N SER A 170 -8.83 27.42 -10.10
CA SER A 170 -8.08 26.17 -9.90
C SER A 170 -7.11 25.93 -11.05
N HIS A 171 -5.91 25.42 -10.75
CA HIS A 171 -4.90 25.06 -11.75
C HIS A 171 -5.44 24.11 -12.83
N TYR A 172 -6.36 23.21 -12.47
CA TYR A 172 -6.96 22.25 -13.41
C TYR A 172 -7.99 22.87 -14.36
N ALA A 173 -8.47 24.09 -14.07
CA ALA A 173 -9.45 24.80 -14.88
C ALA A 173 -8.78 25.81 -15.83
N VAL A 174 -7.47 25.71 -16.05
CA VAL A 174 -6.68 26.64 -16.84
C VAL A 174 -5.95 25.90 -17.96
N ILE A 175 -5.99 26.46 -19.17
CA ILE A 175 -5.31 25.93 -20.37
C ILE A 175 -4.39 27.03 -20.91
N LEU A 176 -3.16 26.67 -21.29
CA LEU A 176 -2.24 27.56 -21.98
C LEU A 176 -2.74 27.85 -23.40
N VAL A 177 -2.65 29.11 -23.79
CA VAL A 177 -3.14 29.62 -25.07
C VAL A 177 -2.00 30.31 -25.80
N THR A 178 -2.01 30.25 -27.13
CA THR A 178 -1.04 30.99 -27.96
C THR A 178 -1.35 32.49 -27.96
N ASP A 179 -0.32 33.29 -28.20
CA ASP A 179 -0.45 34.76 -28.25
C ASP A 179 -1.52 35.20 -29.28
N GLU A 180 -1.58 34.53 -30.43
CA GLU A 180 -2.56 34.79 -31.50
C GLU A 180 -4.01 34.59 -31.05
N GLU A 181 -4.31 33.48 -30.35
CA GLU A 181 -5.66 33.22 -29.87
C GLU A 181 -6.05 34.21 -28.76
N TYR A 182 -5.10 34.57 -27.90
CA TYR A 182 -5.30 35.57 -26.86
C TYR A 182 -5.62 36.96 -27.43
N GLU A 183 -4.96 37.39 -28.50
CA GLU A 183 -5.24 38.67 -29.14
C GLU A 183 -6.60 38.69 -29.84
N GLN A 184 -6.97 37.61 -30.54
CA GLN A 184 -8.24 37.51 -31.26
C GLN A 184 -9.46 37.45 -30.32
N LYS A 185 -9.38 36.65 -29.24
CA LYS A 185 -10.53 36.38 -28.38
C LYS A 185 -10.48 37.08 -27.03
N GLY A 186 -9.30 37.52 -26.57
CA GLY A 186 -9.13 38.08 -25.24
C GLY A 186 -9.77 39.46 -25.02
N LYS A 187 -10.04 40.21 -26.09
CA LYS A 187 -10.67 41.53 -26.03
C LYS A 187 -12.16 41.55 -26.43
N ASN A 188 -12.65 40.47 -27.03
CA ASN A 188 -13.92 40.46 -27.78
C ASN A 188 -15.05 39.65 -27.11
N SER A 189 -14.99 39.41 -25.79
CA SER A 189 -16.05 38.68 -25.07
C SER A 189 -16.66 39.49 -23.94
#